data_AF-A0AAJ3GS31-F1
#
_entry.id   AF-A0AAJ3GS31-F1
#
_cell.length_a   1.000
_cell.length_b   1.000
_cell.length_c   1.000
_cell.angle_alpha   90.00
_cell.angle_beta   90.00
_cell.angle_gamma   90.00
#
_symmetry.space_group_name_H-M   'P 1'
#
loop_
_entity.id
_entity.type
_entity.pdbx_description
1 polymer ?
#
loop_
_entity_poly.entity_id
_entity_poly.type
_entity_poly.pdbx_seq_one_letter_code
_entity_poly.pdbx_strand_id
1 'polypeptide(L)' 'MHQTKINSGNREQTVCTPADLHLPAGAADITVRAMGNEQIIAPAENTWDSFFLDPEFVSSDFMPERTQPKQQDRESFED' A
#
# COMPACT_ATOMS: atom_id res chain seq x y z
N MET A 1 19.03 1.35 -11.89
CA MET A 1 18.62 2.61 -11.23
C MET A 1 18.64 3.70 -12.26
N HIS A 2 17.52 4.39 -12.46
CA HIS A 2 17.39 5.51 -13.41
C HIS A 2 17.25 6.81 -12.63
N GLN A 3 17.79 7.90 -13.16
CA GLN A 3 17.59 9.24 -12.61
C GLN A 3 16.84 10.08 -13.64
N THR A 4 15.71 10.65 -13.23
CA THR A 4 14.96 11.63 -14.01
C THR A 4 14.80 12.91 -13.20
N LYS A 5 14.54 14.02 -13.89
CA LYS A 5 14.13 15.26 -13.24
C LYS A 5 12.63 15.24 -12.97
N ILE A 6 12.22 15.78 -11.83
CA ILE A 6 10.83 16.13 -11.56
C ILE A 6 10.50 17.39 -12.35
N ASN A 7 9.40 17.36 -13.11
CA ASN A 7 8.84 18.54 -13.74
C ASN A 7 7.63 19.01 -12.92
N SER A 8 7.73 20.22 -12.38
CA SER A 8 6.70 20.83 -11.55
C SER A 8 5.94 21.89 -12.34
N GLY A 9 4.63 21.70 -12.47
CA GLY A 9 3.69 22.75 -12.90
C GLY A 9 3.07 23.46 -11.69
N ASN A 10 2.07 24.30 -11.92
CA ASN A 10 1.43 25.08 -10.85
C ASN A 10 0.78 24.21 -9.76
N ARG A 11 0.25 23.04 -10.13
CA ARG A 11 -0.51 22.16 -9.22
C ARG A 11 -0.11 20.68 -9.29
N GLU A 12 0.81 20.33 -10.19
CA GLU A 12 1.11 18.95 -10.52
C GLU A 12 2.61 18.76 -10.62
N GLN A 13 3.07 17.57 -10.23
CA GLN A 13 4.43 17.11 -10.47
C GLN A 13 4.36 15.89 -11.36
N THR A 14 5.25 15.85 -12.35
CA THR A 14 5.34 14.74 -13.29
C THR A 14 6.77 14.21 -13.32
N VAL A 15 6.89 12.90 -13.49
CA VAL A 15 8.15 12.19 -13.70
C VAL A 15 8.05 11.39 -14.98
N CYS A 16 9.15 11.30 -15.73
CA CYS A 16 9.23 10.43 -16.89
C CYS A 16 9.66 9.05 -16.45
N THR A 17 8.80 8.05 -16.65
CA THR A 17 9.12 6.66 -16.37
C THR A 17 9.87 6.06 -17.57
N PRO A 18 11.08 5.52 -17.40
CA PRO A 18 11.79 4.79 -18.44
C PRO A 18 10.99 3.59 -18.96
N ALA A 19 11.20 3.22 -20.22
CA ALA A 19 10.42 2.16 -20.88
C ALA A 19 10.52 0.78 -20.19
N ASP A 20 11.67 0.46 -19.60
CA ASP A 20 11.91 -0.77 -18.82
C ASP A 20 11.25 -0.75 -17.44
N LEU A 21 10.75 0.40 -16.99
CA LEU A 21 10.01 0.59 -15.74
C LEU A 21 8.52 0.88 -15.97
N HIS A 22 8.02 0.77 -17.20
CA HIS A 22 6.60 0.91 -17.47
C HIS A 22 5.79 -0.16 -16.74
N LEU A 23 4.64 0.25 -16.20
CA LEU A 23 3.68 -0.68 -15.64
C LEU A 23 3.11 -1.62 -16.74
N PRO A 24 2.61 -2.81 -16.37
CA PRO A 24 2.06 -3.76 -17.32
C PRO A 24 0.95 -3.16 -18.20
N ALA A 25 0.87 -3.61 -19.44
CA ALA A 25 -0.19 -3.21 -20.37
C ALA A 25 -1.56 -3.57 -19.77
N GLY A 26 -2.43 -2.56 -19.63
CA GLY A 26 -3.77 -2.71 -19.05
C GLY A 26 -3.97 -2.04 -17.69
N ALA A 27 -2.90 -1.63 -16.99
CA ALA A 27 -3.02 -0.81 -15.79
C ALA A 27 -3.42 0.63 -16.17
N ALA A 28 -4.71 0.96 -16.03
CA ALA A 28 -5.23 2.30 -16.29
C ALA A 28 -5.08 3.23 -15.08
N ASP A 29 -5.31 2.67 -13.88
CA ASP A 29 -5.28 3.41 -12.61
C ASP A 29 -4.10 2.96 -11.74
N ILE A 30 -3.50 3.92 -11.05
CA ILE A 30 -2.38 3.70 -10.13
C ILE A 30 -2.72 4.21 -8.73
N THR A 31 -2.09 3.60 -7.73
CA THR A 31 -1.99 4.16 -6.40
C THR A 31 -0.59 4.70 -6.17
N VAL A 32 -0.52 5.85 -5.50
CA VAL A 32 0.75 6.47 -5.08
C VAL A 32 0.69 6.64 -3.56
N ARG A 33 1.62 6.01 -2.85
CA ARG A 33 1.74 6.09 -1.39
C ARG A 33 3.11 6.59 -0.97
N ALA A 34 3.14 7.34 0.13
CA ALA A 34 4.38 7.87 0.68
C ALA A 34 4.97 6.90 1.72
N MET A 35 6.29 6.73 1.68
CA MET A 35 7.09 6.08 2.71
C MET A 35 8.24 7.02 3.08
N GLY A 36 7.99 7.93 4.03
CA GLY A 36 8.90 9.03 4.32
C GLY A 36 9.05 9.96 3.11
N ASN A 37 10.27 10.06 2.59
CA ASN A 37 10.58 10.86 1.39
C ASN A 37 10.49 10.05 0.08
N GLU A 38 10.14 8.77 0.16
CA GLU A 38 9.97 7.91 -1.01
C GLU A 38 8.49 7.81 -1.39
N GLN A 39 8.26 7.56 -2.67
CA GLN A 39 6.93 7.31 -3.23
C GLN A 39 6.93 5.93 -3.87
N ILE A 40 5.93 5.12 -3.51
CA ILE A 40 5.72 3.80 -4.10
C ILE A 40 4.53 3.92 -5.05
N ILE A 41 4.76 3.58 -6.32
CA ILE A 41 3.76 3.60 -7.38
C ILE A 41 3.43 2.15 -7.74
N ALA A 42 2.14 1.80 -7.73
CA ALA A 42 1.66 0.47 -8.10
C ALA A 42 0.35 0.57 -8.90
N PRO A 43 0.01 -0.42 -9.76
CA PRO A 43 -1.35 -0.55 -10.30
C PRO A 43 -2.37 -0.60 -9.16
N ALA A 44 -3.53 0.04 -9.33
CA ALA A 44 -4.53 0.14 -8.28
C ALA A 44 -5.00 -1.23 -7.76
N GLU A 45 -5.11 -2.22 -8.66
CA GLU A 45 -5.52 -3.60 -8.35
C GLU A 45 -4.47 -4.39 -7.55
N ASN A 46 -3.22 -3.90 -7.50
CA ASN A 46 -2.06 -4.57 -6.90
C ASN A 46 -1.50 -3.78 -5.70
N THR A 47 -2.32 -2.94 -5.07
CA THR A 47 -1.87 -2.04 -3.99
C THR A 47 -1.26 -2.80 -2.79
N TRP A 48 -1.69 -4.03 -2.55
CA TRP A 48 -1.23 -4.87 -1.43
C TRP A 48 -0.12 -5.86 -1.79
N ASP A 49 0.27 -5.96 -3.06
CA ASP A 49 1.26 -6.94 -3.50
C ASP A 49 2.59 -6.78 -2.77
N SER A 50 3.05 -5.54 -2.55
CA SER A 50 4.29 -5.33 -1.80
C SER A 50 4.23 -5.79 -0.35
N PHE A 51 3.03 -5.90 0.23
CA PHE A 51 2.87 -6.34 1.62
C PHE A 51 2.82 -7.87 1.67
N PHE A 52 2.06 -8.50 0.76
CA PHE A 52 1.89 -9.95 0.76
C PHE A 52 3.00 -10.73 0.06
N LEU A 53 3.72 -10.11 -0.87
CA LEU A 53 4.87 -10.70 -1.57
C LEU A 53 6.21 -10.39 -0.90
N ASP A 54 6.21 -9.61 0.18
CA ASP A 54 7.42 -9.39 0.97
C ASP A 54 7.87 -10.72 1.60
N PRO A 55 9.14 -11.13 1.45
CA PRO A 55 9.66 -12.35 2.07
C PRO A 55 9.84 -12.21 3.59
N GLU A 56 9.68 -11.01 4.15
CA GLU A 56 9.73 -10.78 5.58
C GLU A 56 8.39 -11.18 6.22
N PHE A 57 8.41 -12.36 6.85
CA PHE A 57 7.26 -12.89 7.58
C PHE A 57 7.31 -12.52 9.05
N VAL A 58 6.15 -12.54 9.67
CA VAL A 58 6.05 -12.54 11.13
C VAL A 58 6.83 -13.71 11.72
N SER A 59 7.32 -13.55 12.96
CA SER A 59 8.03 -14.62 13.65
C SER A 59 7.15 -15.86 13.84
N SER A 60 7.77 -17.03 14.00
CA SER A 60 7.04 -18.30 14.15
C SER A 60 6.12 -18.35 15.37
N ASP A 61 6.35 -17.47 16.34
CA ASP A 61 5.58 -17.29 17.57
C ASP A 61 4.67 -16.06 17.55
N PHE A 62 4.51 -15.38 16.42
CA PHE A 62 3.66 -14.20 16.33
C PHE A 62 2.18 -14.54 16.50
N MET A 63 1.55 -13.99 17.54
CA MET A 63 0.15 -14.24 17.93
C MET A 63 -0.22 -15.74 17.96
N PRO A 64 0.41 -16.53 18.86
CA PRO A 64 0.17 -17.97 18.92
C PRO A 64 -1.26 -18.30 19.39
N GLU A 65 -1.88 -17.39 20.14
CA GLU A 65 -3.28 -17.44 20.54
C GLU A 65 -3.91 -16.05 20.41
N ARG A 66 -5.20 -16.01 20.02
CA ARG A 66 -6.01 -14.79 20.04
C ARG A 66 -6.77 -14.72 21.35
N THR A 67 -6.39 -13.81 22.25
CA THR A 67 -7.15 -13.52 23.48
C THR A 67 -8.47 -12.84 23.12
N GLN A 68 -9.50 -13.64 22.88
CA GLN A 68 -10.84 -13.15 22.57
C GLN A 68 -11.73 -13.28 23.81
N PRO A 69 -12.06 -12.17 24.50
CA PRO A 69 -12.97 -12.23 25.65
C PRO A 69 -14.38 -12.62 25.22
N LYS A 70 -15.18 -13.11 26.17
CA LYS A 70 -16.62 -13.31 25.93
C LYS A 70 -17.28 -11.98 25.60
N GLN A 71 -18.30 -12.05 24.75
CA GLN A 71 -19.17 -10.91 24.47
C GLN A 71 -19.68 -10.34 25.79
N GLN A 72 -19.57 -9.03 25.95
CA GLN A 72 -20.11 -8.33 27.12
C GLN A 72 -21.62 -8.23 26.99
N ASP A 73 -22.33 -8.45 28.09
CA ASP A 73 -23.74 -8.08 28.19
C ASP A 73 -23.85 -6.56 28.12
N ARG A 74 -24.72 -6.05 27.23
CA ARG A 74 -25.06 -4.63 27.14
C ARG A 74 -26.48 -4.44 27.65
N GLU A 75 -26.75 -3.26 28.19
CA GLU A 75 -28.11 -2.87 28.57
C GLU A 75 -29.04 -2.96 27.37
N SER A 76 -30.25 -3.47 27.60
CA SER A 76 -31.32 -3.47 26.59
C SER A 76 -31.78 -2.04 26.33
N PHE A 77 -32.21 -1.77 25.09
CA PHE A 77 -32.87 -0.52 24.73
C PHE A 77 -34.31 -0.49 25.26
N GLU A 78 -34.52 -0.45 26.58
CA GLU A 78 -35.84 -0.18 27.17
C GLU A 78 -35.95 1.31 27.58
N ASP A 79 -37.12 1.92 27.34
CA ASP A 79 -37.44 3.37 27.39
C ASP A 79 -37.14 4.10 28.72
#